data_AF-A0A9D5EY51-F1
#
_entry.id   AF-A0A9D5EY51-F1
#
_cell.length_a   1.000
_cell.length_b   1.000
_cell.length_c   1.000
_cell.angle_alpha   90.00
_cell.angle_beta   90.00
_cell.angle_gamma   90.00
#
_symmetry.space_group_name_H-M   'P 1'
#
loop_
_entity.id
_entity.type
_entity.pdbx_description
1 polymer ?
#
loop_
_entity_poly.entity_id
_entity_poly.type
_entity_poly.pdbx_seq_one_letter_code
_entity_poly.pdbx_strand_id
1 'polypeptide(L)'
;MMHHVAGVLTAITICLGLSGCGSKPDDDKAAPAASPAEPESVAKKGSEKAKSSAPAAGEPTKPVFDWTQSTSPGDVTEQIRGNLRHGTLDLVVAKIVLTPSVQLVKAEIDPKSLVLTIRVDAPEQVVRFEGMVGALGHYSPQGAQLRPVSIPKDPHSERFQRKGVLQIGIRHPHPERIQVALNRPPARPPLSEIPRPTPPDPSQYKPFPGQPTEPAVKIDPLLPDPSTGYKPRSEVFSQLAATVSYQYTMPGRDTTKWSKEFWRKHAVQAGAKYPDPGVQKYASAILARAKSDLALDPQSLRAQLLRDADTLGSKTLGFGALKGYGPGGEPVFARGNEPDPAAQAEAQRLRRIAQMSDAELKEWATKQRDQNSFEDLFFGDGVTNNREDQYKNLVGDAYKALAAEAKKTAGPSSKTSLVKLTRPDSSRFTLRNTSGRTLTDVWLSTNWAFTKSDKANEFGRGNGMFIFIPIWKSNEDVELTLIPREPSVLQTVVSLYAREASFEGDKFTLLDPKNPNLR
;
A
#
# COMPACT_ATOMS: atom_id res chain seq x y z
N MET A 1 16.80 -43.27 -37.53
CA MET A 1 17.78 -42.28 -38.04
C MET A 1 17.03 -40.96 -38.21
N MET A 2 16.75 -40.26 -37.09
CA MET A 2 17.51 -39.11 -36.59
C MET A 2 17.65 -37.97 -37.62
N HIS A 3 16.70 -37.04 -37.57
CA HIS A 3 16.92 -35.65 -37.96
C HIS A 3 17.18 -34.85 -36.68
N HIS A 4 18.39 -34.32 -36.55
CA HIS A 4 18.76 -33.33 -35.56
C HIS A 4 18.60 -31.94 -36.15
N VAL A 5 17.86 -31.11 -35.40
CA VAL A 5 17.80 -29.66 -35.52
C VAL A 5 18.82 -29.08 -34.55
N ALA A 6 19.78 -28.33 -35.06
CA ALA A 6 20.66 -27.39 -34.37
C ALA A 6 20.99 -26.30 -35.39
N GLY A 7 21.06 -25.01 -35.11
CA GLY A 7 20.91 -24.20 -33.91
C GLY A 7 21.13 -22.78 -34.41
N VAL A 8 20.21 -21.85 -34.11
CA VAL A 8 20.36 -20.44 -34.45
C VAL A 8 20.63 -19.71 -33.15
N LEU A 9 21.86 -19.22 -33.01
CA LEU A 9 22.31 -18.37 -31.92
C LEU A 9 23.04 -17.20 -32.58
N THR A 10 22.33 -16.10 -32.78
CA THR A 10 22.94 -14.85 -33.25
C THR A 10 22.55 -13.74 -32.28
N ALA A 11 23.59 -13.17 -31.70
CA ALA A 11 23.61 -12.10 -30.72
C ALA A 11 22.87 -10.84 -31.21
N ILE A 12 22.11 -10.20 -30.31
CA ILE A 12 21.62 -8.83 -30.51
C ILE A 12 22.47 -7.91 -29.63
N THR A 13 23.39 -7.23 -30.31
CA THR A 13 24.13 -6.06 -29.85
C THR A 13 23.19 -4.85 -29.88
N ILE A 14 22.96 -4.22 -28.73
CA ILE A 14 22.23 -2.94 -28.62
C ILE A 14 23.27 -1.81 -28.71
N CYS A 15 23.25 -1.06 -29.80
CA CYS A 15 23.94 0.23 -29.92
C CYS A 15 22.91 1.36 -29.95
N LEU A 16 22.99 2.23 -28.94
CA LEU A 16 22.40 3.57 -28.91
C LEU A 16 23.11 4.48 -29.94
N GLY A 17 22.34 5.30 -30.66
CA GLY A 17 22.85 6.35 -31.55
C GLY A 17 21.75 7.33 -31.96
N LEU A 18 21.88 8.56 -31.48
CA LEU A 18 21.07 9.75 -31.78
C LEU A 18 21.40 10.36 -33.16
N SER A 19 20.42 11.10 -33.70
CA SER A 19 20.52 12.28 -34.59
C SER A 19 20.54 12.10 -36.12
N GLY A 20 19.66 12.85 -36.81
CA GLY A 20 19.92 13.36 -38.18
C GLY A 20 18.74 13.64 -39.12
N CYS A 21 18.21 14.88 -39.07
CA CYS A 21 17.74 15.78 -40.15
C CYS A 21 16.85 15.33 -41.35
N GLY A 22 15.83 16.16 -41.61
CA GLY A 22 15.11 16.26 -42.90
C GLY A 22 14.11 17.44 -42.99
N SER A 23 14.56 18.57 -43.55
CA SER A 23 13.91 19.81 -44.07
C SER A 23 12.65 19.59 -44.96
N LYS A 24 11.67 20.50 -45.24
CA LYS A 24 11.52 21.98 -45.49
C LYS A 24 9.98 22.24 -45.82
N PRO A 25 9.45 23.40 -46.32
CA PRO A 25 9.63 24.85 -46.05
C PRO A 25 8.31 25.71 -45.99
N ASP A 26 8.45 27.03 -45.68
CA ASP A 26 7.66 28.26 -46.01
C ASP A 26 6.15 28.36 -45.62
N ASP A 27 5.52 29.51 -45.31
CA ASP A 27 5.71 30.91 -45.72
C ASP A 27 5.04 31.94 -44.77
N ASP A 28 5.37 33.23 -44.98
CA ASP A 28 4.62 34.48 -44.71
C ASP A 28 4.72 35.31 -43.38
N LYS A 29 5.47 36.43 -43.55
CA LYS A 29 5.12 37.86 -43.32
C LYS A 29 5.35 38.60 -41.98
N ALA A 30 6.36 39.47 -42.08
CA ALA A 30 6.33 40.94 -41.90
C ALA A 30 6.50 41.58 -40.50
N ALA A 31 7.49 42.49 -40.44
CA ALA A 31 7.95 43.35 -39.34
C ALA A 31 7.32 44.78 -39.43
N PRO A 32 7.84 45.91 -38.84
CA PRO A 32 8.87 46.15 -37.80
C PRO A 32 8.56 47.32 -36.79
N ALA A 33 9.59 47.72 -36.00
CA ALA A 33 9.90 49.06 -35.40
C ALA A 33 9.28 49.43 -34.03
N ALA A 34 9.89 50.17 -33.07
CA ALA A 34 11.20 50.80 -32.86
C ALA A 34 11.36 51.16 -31.34
N SER A 35 12.61 51.32 -30.86
CA SER A 35 13.02 51.93 -29.54
C SER A 35 12.94 53.48 -29.58
N PRO A 36 13.40 54.31 -28.59
CA PRO A 36 13.98 54.14 -27.23
C PRO A 36 13.24 55.03 -26.15
N ALA A 37 13.56 55.16 -24.85
CA ALA A 37 14.77 55.73 -24.21
C ALA A 37 14.63 55.76 -22.65
N GLU A 38 15.77 55.65 -21.95
CA GLU A 38 16.08 56.13 -20.57
C GLU A 38 16.13 57.70 -20.54
N PRO A 39 16.37 58.46 -19.42
CA PRO A 39 17.16 58.10 -18.22
C PRO A 39 16.85 58.82 -16.87
N GLU A 40 17.78 58.60 -15.91
CA GLU A 40 18.18 59.44 -14.75
C GLU A 40 17.29 59.47 -13.48
N SER A 41 17.80 59.74 -12.26
CA SER A 41 18.98 59.38 -11.44
C SER A 41 18.96 60.31 -10.20
N VAL A 42 19.79 60.00 -9.18
CA VAL A 42 20.26 60.90 -8.07
C VAL A 42 19.33 61.05 -6.84
N ALA A 43 19.74 61.04 -5.57
CA ALA A 43 20.92 60.60 -4.81
C ALA A 43 20.73 60.90 -3.29
N LYS A 44 21.47 60.17 -2.41
CA LYS A 44 22.21 60.63 -1.19
C LYS A 44 21.39 61.22 -0.01
N LYS A 45 21.78 61.16 1.29
CA LYS A 45 22.95 60.70 2.07
C LYS A 45 22.63 60.82 3.58
N GLY A 46 23.38 60.08 4.41
CA GLY A 46 23.88 60.51 5.73
C GLY A 46 23.22 59.84 6.94
N SER A 47 23.87 59.49 8.04
CA SER A 47 25.29 59.34 8.45
C SER A 47 25.28 58.83 9.92
N GLU A 48 26.32 58.10 10.31
CA GLU A 48 26.56 57.44 11.61
C GLU A 48 26.66 58.36 12.85
N LYS A 49 26.32 57.85 14.06
CA LYS A 49 27.29 57.62 15.18
C LYS A 49 26.71 56.89 16.41
N ALA A 50 27.62 56.16 17.07
CA ALA A 50 27.50 55.17 18.16
C ALA A 50 27.18 55.68 19.58
N LYS A 51 26.53 54.85 20.43
CA LYS A 51 27.11 54.17 21.63
C LYS A 51 26.04 53.46 22.51
N SER A 52 26.46 52.31 23.04
CA SER A 52 25.80 51.35 23.93
C SER A 52 25.22 51.88 25.26
N SER A 53 24.05 51.36 25.71
CA SER A 53 23.90 50.67 27.01
C SER A 53 22.50 50.04 27.23
N ALA A 54 22.49 48.71 27.45
CA ALA A 54 21.55 47.89 28.25
C ALA A 54 20.03 47.84 27.89
N PRO A 55 19.30 46.76 28.28
CA PRO A 55 18.41 46.03 27.37
C PRO A 55 16.92 46.22 27.67
N ALA A 56 16.11 46.40 26.63
CA ALA A 56 14.66 46.17 26.60
C ALA A 56 14.22 46.23 25.13
N ALA A 57 13.35 45.40 24.58
CA ALA A 57 12.50 44.34 25.10
C ALA A 57 12.54 43.23 24.05
N GLY A 58 12.52 41.97 24.49
CA GLY A 58 12.40 40.84 23.58
C GLY A 58 11.20 41.05 22.66
N GLU A 59 11.44 41.02 21.35
CA GLU A 59 10.38 40.81 20.39
C GLU A 59 9.59 39.58 20.86
N PRO A 60 8.24 39.63 20.84
CA PRO A 60 7.44 38.47 21.21
C PRO A 60 7.80 37.38 20.21
N THR A 61 8.59 36.41 20.67
CA THR A 61 8.95 35.22 19.91
C THR A 61 7.63 34.63 19.47
N LYS A 62 7.36 34.67 18.15
CA LYS A 62 6.16 34.04 17.59
C LYS A 62 6.12 32.62 18.15
N PRO A 63 5.02 32.18 18.79
CA PRO A 63 4.91 30.78 19.18
C PRO A 63 5.00 29.97 17.89
N VAL A 64 6.14 29.33 17.71
CA VAL A 64 6.40 28.42 16.61
C VAL A 64 5.54 27.20 16.91
N PHE A 65 4.63 26.84 16.01
CA PHE A 65 3.80 25.65 16.20
C PHE A 65 4.71 24.43 16.40
N ASP A 66 4.62 23.83 17.59
CA ASP A 66 5.45 22.71 17.97
C ASP A 66 4.77 21.40 17.60
N TRP A 67 5.15 20.87 16.44
CA TRP A 67 4.71 19.56 15.96
C TRP A 67 5.06 18.41 16.92
N THR A 68 6.02 18.58 17.83
CA THR A 68 6.39 17.52 18.79
C THR A 68 5.33 17.32 19.88
N GLN A 69 4.51 18.34 20.15
CA GLN A 69 3.41 18.28 21.11
C GLN A 69 2.11 17.73 20.50
N SER A 70 2.04 17.65 19.17
CA SER A 70 0.89 17.20 18.39
C SER A 70 1.15 15.79 17.85
N THR A 71 1.37 14.81 18.72
CA THR A 71 1.80 13.46 18.32
C THR A 71 0.82 12.36 18.66
N SER A 72 -0.25 12.64 19.40
CA SER A 72 -1.31 11.66 19.66
C SER A 72 -2.39 11.77 18.59
N PRO A 73 -2.84 10.66 17.98
CA PRO A 73 -3.96 10.69 17.06
C PRO A 73 -5.24 11.13 17.76
N GLY A 74 -6.08 11.86 17.03
CA GLY A 74 -7.34 12.39 17.54
C GLY A 74 -7.52 13.88 17.26
N ASP A 75 -8.53 14.47 17.91
CA ASP A 75 -8.92 15.85 17.72
C ASP A 75 -7.91 16.80 18.39
N VAL A 76 -7.29 17.66 17.58
CA VAL A 76 -6.34 18.70 18.01
C VAL A 76 -6.83 20.09 17.62
N THR A 77 -8.13 20.25 17.38
CA THR A 77 -8.73 21.47 16.84
C THR A 77 -8.36 22.71 17.66
N GLU A 78 -8.44 22.65 18.99
CA GLU A 78 -8.10 23.80 19.84
C GLU A 78 -6.60 24.17 19.80
N GLN A 79 -5.73 23.15 19.71
CA GLN A 79 -4.28 23.35 19.61
C GLN A 79 -3.90 24.03 18.27
N ILE A 80 -4.54 23.60 17.17
CA ILE A 80 -4.34 24.21 15.86
C ILE A 80 -4.98 25.60 15.79
N ARG A 81 -6.17 25.79 16.37
CA ARG A 81 -6.87 27.08 16.38
C ARG A 81 -6.07 28.16 17.13
N GLY A 82 -5.32 27.81 18.17
CA GLY A 82 -4.40 28.74 18.85
C GLY A 82 -3.30 29.34 17.96
N ASN A 83 -3.01 28.71 16.81
CA ASN A 83 -2.04 29.16 15.82
C ASN A 83 -2.67 29.92 14.65
N LEU A 84 -4.00 30.07 14.63
CA LEU A 84 -4.72 30.90 13.68
C LEU A 84 -4.70 32.37 14.16
N ARG A 85 -3.95 33.23 13.47
CA ARG A 85 -3.86 34.67 13.81
C ARG A 85 -4.19 35.52 12.59
N HIS A 86 -5.12 36.47 12.75
CA HIS A 86 -5.51 37.40 11.69
C HIS A 86 -5.88 36.71 10.36
N GLY A 87 -6.59 35.58 10.43
CA GLY A 87 -6.97 34.79 9.25
C GLY A 87 -5.83 33.95 8.65
N THR A 88 -4.63 33.94 9.23
CA THR A 88 -3.52 33.08 8.78
C THR A 88 -3.26 31.97 9.79
N LEU A 89 -3.34 30.72 9.32
CA LEU A 89 -2.90 29.55 10.06
C LEU A 89 -1.45 29.26 9.68
N ASP A 90 -0.53 29.39 10.63
CA ASP A 90 0.89 29.13 10.42
C ASP A 90 1.33 27.92 11.26
N LEU A 91 1.66 26.83 10.58
CA LEU A 91 2.12 25.59 11.19
C LEU A 91 3.60 25.33 10.88
N VAL A 92 4.39 26.35 10.52
CA VAL A 92 5.82 26.28 10.17
C VAL A 92 6.10 25.57 8.84
N VAL A 93 5.60 24.34 8.68
CA VAL A 93 5.75 23.52 7.45
C VAL A 93 4.65 23.80 6.43
N ALA A 94 3.56 24.42 6.87
CA ALA A 94 2.42 24.77 6.04
C ALA A 94 1.80 26.05 6.57
N LYS A 95 1.44 26.95 5.65
CA LYS A 95 0.76 28.20 5.98
C LYS A 95 -0.46 28.39 5.10
N ILE A 96 -1.59 28.65 5.72
CA ILE A 96 -2.88 28.79 5.05
C ILE A 96 -3.45 30.16 5.38
N VAL A 97 -3.66 30.98 4.36
CA VAL A 97 -4.32 32.28 4.50
C VAL A 97 -5.80 32.11 4.17
N LEU A 98 -6.63 32.21 5.20
CA LEU A 98 -8.08 32.14 5.17
C LEU A 98 -8.67 33.54 5.03
N THR A 99 -9.74 33.66 4.24
CA THR A 99 -10.57 34.87 4.20
C THR A 99 -11.57 34.88 5.37
N PRO A 100 -12.18 36.03 5.72
CA PRO A 100 -13.12 36.12 6.85
C PRO A 100 -14.33 35.17 6.77
N SER A 101 -14.74 34.75 5.57
CA SER A 101 -15.82 33.79 5.35
C SER A 101 -15.36 32.34 5.22
N VAL A 102 -14.12 32.06 5.65
CA VAL A 102 -13.53 30.71 5.66
C VAL A 102 -13.02 30.42 7.06
N GLN A 103 -13.52 29.34 7.66
CA GLN A 103 -13.27 29.00 9.06
C GLN A 103 -12.69 27.60 9.21
N LEU A 104 -11.70 27.44 10.08
CA LEU A 104 -11.25 26.12 10.52
C LEU A 104 -12.29 25.52 11.47
N VAL A 105 -12.91 24.42 11.09
CA VAL A 105 -13.95 23.73 11.88
C VAL A 105 -13.37 22.60 12.71
N LYS A 106 -12.46 21.81 12.12
CA LYS A 106 -11.86 20.66 12.79
C LYS A 106 -10.43 20.45 12.31
N ALA A 107 -9.56 20.00 13.20
CA ALA A 107 -8.23 19.50 12.87
C ALA A 107 -8.00 18.17 13.57
N GLU A 108 -7.65 17.13 12.81
CA GLU A 108 -7.49 15.78 13.33
C GLU A 108 -6.15 15.20 12.89
N ILE A 109 -5.46 14.56 13.82
CA ILE A 109 -4.20 13.88 13.55
C ILE A 109 -4.50 12.44 13.18
N ASP A 110 -4.31 12.14 11.90
CA ASP A 110 -4.27 10.80 11.36
C ASP A 110 -2.84 10.24 11.39
N PRO A 111 -2.64 8.91 11.28
CA PRO A 111 -1.33 8.25 11.40
C PRO A 111 -0.20 8.74 10.45
N LYS A 112 -0.51 9.62 9.49
CA LYS A 112 0.42 10.16 8.48
C LYS A 112 0.29 11.66 8.23
N SER A 113 -0.77 12.31 8.71
CA SER A 113 -1.10 13.69 8.34
C SER A 113 -2.01 14.37 9.35
N LEU A 114 -1.90 15.68 9.43
CA LEU A 114 -2.90 16.54 10.04
C LEU A 114 -3.98 16.84 8.98
N VAL A 115 -5.19 16.33 9.17
CA VAL A 115 -6.33 16.62 8.30
C VAL A 115 -7.06 17.85 8.83
N LEU A 116 -7.10 18.90 8.00
CA LEU A 116 -7.83 20.12 8.31
C LEU A 116 -9.17 20.10 7.60
N THR A 117 -10.24 20.35 8.36
CA THR A 117 -11.59 20.58 7.85
C THR A 117 -11.90 22.07 7.92
N ILE A 118 -11.96 22.71 6.77
CA ILE A 118 -12.17 24.13 6.59
C ILE A 118 -13.56 24.35 5.96
N ARG A 119 -14.41 25.13 6.62
CA ARG A 119 -15.74 25.49 6.11
C ARG A 119 -15.68 26.81 5.36
N VAL A 120 -16.29 26.83 4.19
CA VAL A 120 -16.43 27.99 3.31
C VAL A 120 -17.88 28.48 3.41
N ASP A 121 -18.10 29.59 4.12
CA ASP A 121 -19.42 30.10 4.51
C ASP A 121 -20.04 31.04 3.47
N ALA A 122 -19.24 31.53 2.51
CA ALA A 122 -19.66 32.36 1.39
C ALA A 122 -19.12 31.83 0.05
N PRO A 123 -19.79 32.07 -1.09
CA PRO A 123 -19.22 31.79 -2.40
C PRO A 123 -18.05 32.73 -2.73
N GLU A 124 -17.34 32.41 -3.82
CA GLU A 124 -16.23 33.19 -4.38
C GLU A 124 -15.07 33.49 -3.41
N GLN A 125 -14.81 32.56 -2.49
CA GLN A 125 -13.69 32.68 -1.54
C GLN A 125 -12.41 32.13 -2.15
N VAL A 126 -11.28 32.72 -1.77
CA VAL A 126 -9.95 32.27 -2.18
C VAL A 126 -9.18 31.90 -0.92
N VAL A 127 -8.62 30.69 -0.90
CA VAL A 127 -7.71 30.24 0.14
C VAL A 127 -6.32 30.11 -0.46
N ARG A 128 -5.32 30.72 0.17
CA ARG A 128 -3.93 30.62 -0.27
C ARG A 128 -3.18 29.64 0.61
N PHE A 129 -2.46 28.73 -0.03
CA PHE A 129 -1.64 27.69 0.58
C PHE A 129 -0.17 27.95 0.25
N GLU A 130 0.68 27.90 1.28
CA GLU A 130 2.13 27.98 1.18
C GLU A 130 2.77 26.77 1.88
N GLY A 131 3.82 26.19 1.31
CA GLY A 131 4.50 24.99 1.85
C GLY A 131 3.74 23.67 1.65
N MET A 132 2.69 23.65 0.83
CA MET A 132 1.77 22.51 0.67
C MET A 132 1.82 21.83 -0.71
N VAL A 133 2.93 21.94 -1.45
CA VAL A 133 3.04 21.31 -2.78
C VAL A 133 2.80 19.81 -2.73
N GLY A 134 1.94 19.31 -3.61
CA GLY A 134 1.55 17.91 -3.67
C GLY A 134 0.51 17.50 -2.63
N ALA A 135 0.04 18.42 -1.77
CA ALA A 135 -1.06 18.14 -0.85
C ALA A 135 -2.34 17.84 -1.63
N LEU A 136 -3.08 16.83 -1.15
CA LEU A 136 -4.35 16.38 -1.71
C LEU A 136 -5.46 16.62 -0.69
N GLY A 137 -6.63 16.92 -1.21
CA GLY A 137 -7.84 17.16 -0.45
C GLY A 137 -9.09 16.94 -1.29
N HIS A 138 -10.23 17.16 -0.67
CA HIS A 138 -11.51 17.14 -1.34
C HIS A 138 -12.39 18.27 -0.82
N TYR A 139 -13.13 18.87 -1.74
CA TYR A 139 -14.05 19.94 -1.45
C TYR A 139 -15.48 19.46 -1.75
N SER A 140 -16.35 19.54 -0.75
CA SER A 140 -17.75 19.17 -0.86
C SER A 140 -18.62 20.43 -0.94
N PRO A 141 -18.90 20.95 -2.16
CA PRO A 141 -19.78 22.10 -2.35
C PRO A 141 -21.24 21.75 -2.00
N GLN A 142 -21.95 22.70 -1.40
CA GLN A 142 -23.36 22.55 -1.10
C GLN A 142 -24.18 22.40 -2.39
N GLY A 143 -24.97 21.32 -2.47
CA GLY A 143 -25.83 21.03 -3.63
C GLY A 143 -25.07 20.68 -4.92
N ALA A 144 -23.81 20.24 -4.82
CA ALA A 144 -23.02 19.78 -5.96
C ALA A 144 -22.15 18.56 -5.59
N GLN A 145 -21.55 17.93 -6.60
CA GLN A 145 -20.71 16.75 -6.40
C GLN A 145 -19.37 17.11 -5.75
N LEU A 146 -18.81 16.13 -5.03
CA LEU A 146 -17.48 16.21 -4.42
C LEU A 146 -16.42 16.50 -5.48
N ARG A 147 -15.57 17.49 -5.23
CA ARG A 147 -14.47 17.90 -6.11
C ARG A 147 -13.12 17.53 -5.48
N PRO A 148 -12.23 16.80 -6.18
CA PRO A 148 -10.85 16.64 -5.71
C PRO A 148 -10.12 17.99 -5.76
N VAL A 149 -9.29 18.26 -4.76
CA VAL A 149 -8.43 19.46 -4.69
C VAL A 149 -6.98 18.99 -4.57
N SER A 150 -6.10 19.56 -5.38
CA SER A 150 -4.66 19.30 -5.34
C SER A 150 -3.90 20.61 -5.36
N ILE A 151 -2.79 20.69 -4.64
CA ILE A 151 -1.92 21.86 -4.60
C ILE A 151 -0.71 21.63 -5.53
N PRO A 152 -0.72 22.14 -6.77
CA PRO A 152 0.28 21.79 -7.77
C PRO A 152 1.60 22.54 -7.64
N LYS A 153 1.63 23.70 -6.96
CA LYS A 153 2.78 24.59 -6.88
C LYS A 153 2.80 25.38 -5.57
N ASP A 154 3.92 26.02 -5.25
CA ASP A 154 4.06 26.92 -4.10
C ASP A 154 4.40 28.34 -4.58
N PRO A 155 3.71 29.40 -4.11
CA PRO A 155 2.41 29.39 -3.43
C PRO A 155 1.26 29.03 -4.39
N HIS A 156 0.16 28.51 -3.86
CA HIS A 156 -1.05 28.19 -4.62
C HIS A 156 -2.29 28.86 -4.03
N SER A 157 -3.16 29.38 -4.89
CA SER A 157 -4.44 29.97 -4.49
C SER A 157 -5.58 29.15 -5.07
N GLU A 158 -6.40 28.57 -4.21
CA GLU A 158 -7.58 27.80 -4.60
C GLU A 158 -8.84 28.65 -4.47
N ARG A 159 -9.65 28.71 -5.52
CA ARG A 159 -10.92 29.45 -5.55
C ARG A 159 -12.10 28.50 -5.36
N PHE A 160 -13.00 28.89 -4.46
CA PHE A 160 -14.23 28.17 -4.12
C PHE A 160 -15.44 29.01 -4.54
N GLN A 161 -16.13 28.58 -5.60
CA GLN A 161 -17.27 29.30 -6.17
C GLN A 161 -18.57 29.13 -5.36
N ARG A 162 -18.64 28.15 -4.45
CA ARG A 162 -19.83 27.83 -3.67
C ARG A 162 -19.50 27.79 -2.18
N LYS A 163 -20.54 27.70 -1.35
CA LYS A 163 -20.39 27.33 0.06
C LYS A 163 -20.13 25.82 0.15
N GLY A 164 -19.38 25.37 1.16
CA GLY A 164 -19.06 23.96 1.30
C GLY A 164 -17.97 23.68 2.32
N VAL A 165 -17.44 22.46 2.30
CA VAL A 165 -16.41 22.00 3.24
C VAL A 165 -15.20 21.48 2.47
N LEU A 166 -14.02 22.02 2.74
CA LEU A 166 -12.74 21.54 2.28
C LEU A 166 -12.12 20.65 3.36
N GLN A 167 -11.72 19.43 3.00
CA GLN A 167 -10.80 18.63 3.79
C GLN A 167 -9.48 18.55 3.06
N ILE A 168 -8.40 18.95 3.71
CA ILE A 168 -7.06 18.93 3.12
C ILE A 168 -6.05 18.37 4.12
N GLY A 169 -5.19 17.46 3.65
CA GLY A 169 -4.15 16.85 4.47
C GLY A 169 -2.86 17.66 4.42
N ILE A 170 -2.33 18.01 5.59
CA ILE A 170 -0.96 18.48 5.77
C ILE A 170 -0.13 17.29 6.21
N ARG A 171 0.96 17.01 5.50
CA ARG A 171 1.87 15.94 5.89
C ARG A 171 2.52 16.32 7.23
N HIS A 172 2.37 15.44 8.23
CA HIS A 172 3.05 15.64 9.50
C HIS A 172 4.57 15.57 9.26
N PRO A 173 5.42 16.45 9.84
CA PRO A 173 6.87 16.39 9.65
C PRO A 173 7.51 15.18 10.34
N HIS A 174 6.83 14.63 11.34
CA HIS A 174 7.24 13.45 12.12
C HIS A 174 6.15 12.37 12.18
N PRO A 175 5.69 11.80 11.05
CA PRO A 175 4.58 10.83 11.04
C PRO A 175 4.87 9.58 11.88
N GLU A 176 6.15 9.24 12.06
CA GLU A 176 6.64 8.16 12.92
C GLU A 176 6.22 8.31 14.38
N ARG A 177 6.20 9.53 14.92
CA ARG A 177 5.85 9.78 16.34
C ARG A 177 4.38 9.51 16.62
N ILE A 178 3.50 9.71 15.64
CA ILE A 178 2.07 9.41 15.73
C ILE A 178 1.84 7.90 15.79
N GLN A 179 2.62 7.14 15.02
CA GLN A 179 2.57 5.68 15.02
C GLN A 179 3.10 5.09 16.33
N VAL A 180 4.11 5.70 16.95
CA VAL A 180 4.61 5.31 18.27
C VAL A 180 3.56 5.55 19.37
N ALA A 181 2.80 6.65 19.30
CA ALA A 181 1.71 6.93 20.25
C ALA A 181 0.53 5.94 20.10
N LEU A 182 0.18 5.57 18.86
CA LEU A 182 -0.84 4.54 18.56
C LEU A 182 -0.51 3.15 19.14
N ASN A 183 0.77 2.81 19.19
CA ASN A 183 1.26 1.49 19.60
C ASN A 183 1.67 1.43 21.08
N ARG A 184 1.51 2.51 21.84
CA ARG A 184 1.86 2.53 23.26
C ARG A 184 0.72 1.88 24.08
N PRO A 185 0.95 0.75 24.77
CA PRO A 185 -0.06 0.20 25.67
C PRO A 185 -0.33 1.20 26.81
N PRO A 186 -1.57 1.27 27.35
CA PRO A 186 -1.88 2.17 28.46
C PRO A 186 -0.94 1.87 29.63
N ALA A 187 -0.34 2.93 30.19
CA ALA A 187 0.67 2.80 31.24
C ALA A 187 0.09 2.06 32.46
N ARG A 188 0.64 0.86 32.76
CA ARG A 188 0.40 0.19 34.04
C ARG A 188 1.33 0.80 35.10
N PRO A 189 0.85 0.99 36.34
CA PRO A 189 1.69 1.48 37.42
C PRO A 189 2.77 0.44 37.78
N PRO A 190 3.93 0.87 38.31
CA PRO A 190 5.05 -0.03 38.57
C PRO A 190 4.76 -0.93 39.77
N LEU A 191 4.90 -2.24 39.57
CA LEU A 191 4.86 -3.26 40.63
C LEU A 191 6.25 -3.41 41.24
N SER A 192 6.30 -3.24 42.56
CA SER A 192 7.47 -3.40 43.42
C SER A 192 8.02 -4.83 43.37
N GLU A 193 9.34 -4.95 43.45
CA GLU A 193 10.11 -6.19 43.44
C GLU A 193 9.66 -7.17 44.54
N ILE A 194 9.26 -8.38 44.15
CA ILE A 194 9.16 -9.55 45.05
C ILE A 194 10.18 -10.58 44.55
N PRO A 195 11.05 -11.14 45.41
CA PRO A 195 12.04 -12.14 45.01
C PRO A 195 11.36 -13.43 44.54
N ARG A 196 11.83 -14.00 43.42
CA ARG A 196 11.30 -15.27 42.87
C ARG A 196 11.73 -16.45 43.75
N PRO A 197 10.81 -17.35 44.16
CA PRO A 197 11.18 -18.65 44.70
C PRO A 197 11.53 -19.63 43.56
N THR A 198 12.52 -20.48 43.82
CA THR A 198 12.99 -21.56 42.94
C THR A 198 11.85 -22.54 42.63
N PRO A 199 11.65 -22.94 41.35
CA PRO A 199 10.58 -23.88 41.01
C PRO A 199 10.91 -25.32 41.48
N PRO A 200 9.94 -26.06 42.05
CA PRO A 200 10.15 -27.45 42.42
C PRO A 200 10.06 -28.39 41.20
N ASP A 201 10.65 -29.57 41.36
CA ASP A 201 10.83 -30.63 40.35
C ASP A 201 9.48 -31.15 39.78
N PRO A 202 9.29 -31.17 38.45
CA PRO A 202 8.03 -31.52 37.79
C PRO A 202 7.67 -33.02 37.86
N SER A 203 8.52 -33.88 38.41
CA SER A 203 8.26 -35.33 38.50
C SER A 203 7.31 -35.75 39.64
N GLN A 204 6.90 -34.83 40.52
CA GLN A 204 6.12 -35.15 41.72
C GLN A 204 4.60 -34.89 41.63
N TYR A 205 4.08 -34.37 40.51
CA TYR A 205 2.65 -34.07 40.37
C TYR A 205 1.92 -35.16 39.58
N LYS A 206 1.11 -35.96 40.29
CA LYS A 206 -0.01 -36.69 39.65
C LYS A 206 -1.11 -35.68 39.32
N PRO A 207 -1.68 -35.69 38.10
CA PRO A 207 -2.73 -34.74 37.73
C PRO A 207 -4.01 -35.01 38.53
N PHE A 208 -4.61 -33.93 39.04
CA PHE A 208 -5.90 -33.93 39.73
C PHE A 208 -7.03 -34.33 38.76
N PRO A 209 -8.02 -35.15 39.18
CA PRO A 209 -9.19 -35.42 38.36
C PRO A 209 -10.02 -34.12 38.22
N GLY A 210 -10.16 -33.62 36.99
CA GLY A 210 -10.95 -32.42 36.69
C GLY A 210 -10.16 -31.22 36.17
N GLN A 211 -8.88 -31.35 35.84
CA GLN A 211 -8.19 -30.33 35.04
C GLN A 211 -8.84 -30.22 33.64
N PRO A 212 -9.10 -29.01 33.12
CA PRO A 212 -9.41 -28.84 31.71
C PRO A 212 -8.24 -29.43 30.93
N THR A 213 -8.53 -30.39 30.06
CA THR A 213 -7.57 -30.91 29.09
C THR A 213 -6.88 -29.73 28.44
N GLU A 214 -5.54 -29.77 28.33
CA GLU A 214 -4.77 -28.80 27.54
C GLU A 214 -5.55 -28.47 26.26
N PRO A 215 -5.66 -27.19 25.86
CA PRO A 215 -6.44 -26.84 24.69
C PRO A 215 -5.93 -27.69 23.53
N ALA A 216 -6.84 -28.53 23.03
CA ALA A 216 -6.64 -29.42 21.90
C ALA A 216 -5.86 -28.68 20.81
N VAL A 217 -4.93 -29.40 20.16
CA VAL A 217 -4.25 -29.03 18.91
C VAL A 217 -5.06 -27.95 18.21
N LYS A 218 -4.56 -26.70 18.19
CA LYS A 218 -5.31 -25.57 17.61
C LYS A 218 -5.72 -25.94 16.20
N ILE A 219 -6.99 -26.34 16.04
CA ILE A 219 -7.57 -26.71 14.76
C ILE A 219 -7.48 -25.44 13.91
N ASP A 220 -6.88 -25.57 12.73
CA ASP A 220 -6.81 -24.48 11.78
C ASP A 220 -8.25 -24.01 11.51
N PRO A 221 -8.65 -22.77 11.86
CA PRO A 221 -10.06 -22.35 11.86
C PRO A 221 -10.67 -22.28 10.45
N LEU A 222 -9.85 -22.58 9.43
CA LEU A 222 -10.18 -22.56 8.02
C LEU A 222 -10.89 -23.83 7.53
N LEU A 223 -10.67 -24.97 8.17
CA LEU A 223 -11.37 -26.21 7.84
C LEU A 223 -12.36 -26.58 8.95
N PRO A 224 -13.50 -27.19 8.61
CA PRO A 224 -14.40 -27.75 9.62
C PRO A 224 -13.67 -28.74 10.51
N ASP A 225 -14.02 -28.74 11.80
CA ASP A 225 -13.53 -29.73 12.76
C ASP A 225 -13.86 -31.15 12.26
N PRO A 226 -12.95 -32.14 12.39
CA PRO A 226 -13.24 -33.53 12.05
C PRO A 226 -14.54 -34.08 12.66
N SER A 227 -14.96 -33.57 13.82
CA SER A 227 -16.24 -33.90 14.47
C SER A 227 -17.47 -33.53 13.64
N THR A 228 -17.34 -32.61 12.67
CA THR A 228 -18.42 -32.29 11.70
C THR A 228 -18.63 -33.39 10.65
N GLY A 229 -17.79 -34.44 10.66
CA GLY A 229 -17.81 -35.51 9.65
C GLY A 229 -17.13 -35.14 8.34
N TYR A 230 -16.57 -33.93 8.24
CA TYR A 230 -15.78 -33.51 7.08
C TYR A 230 -14.49 -34.33 6.97
N LYS A 231 -14.27 -34.90 5.78
CA LYS A 231 -13.01 -35.59 5.43
C LYS A 231 -12.42 -34.95 4.19
N PRO A 232 -11.35 -34.14 4.29
CA PRO A 232 -10.72 -33.48 3.14
C PRO A 232 -10.08 -34.50 2.18
N ARG A 233 -9.99 -34.18 0.88
CA ARG A 233 -9.37 -35.08 -0.14
C ARG A 233 -7.88 -35.20 0.04
N SER A 234 -7.30 -34.12 0.51
CA SER A 234 -5.95 -33.97 0.95
C SER A 234 -5.98 -32.81 1.94
N GLU A 235 -5.43 -33.00 3.13
CA GLU A 235 -5.36 -31.92 4.12
C GLU A 235 -4.57 -30.73 3.55
N VAL A 236 -3.48 -31.02 2.83
CA VAL A 236 -2.60 -30.02 2.22
C VAL A 236 -3.32 -29.27 1.10
N PHE A 237 -4.12 -29.96 0.29
CA PHE A 237 -4.98 -29.34 -0.73
C PHE A 237 -6.03 -28.43 -0.08
N SER A 238 -6.81 -28.97 0.86
CA SER A 238 -7.93 -28.25 1.46
C SER A 238 -7.47 -27.04 2.27
N GLN A 239 -6.32 -27.13 2.95
CA GLN A 239 -5.71 -25.99 3.64
C GLN A 239 -5.32 -24.90 2.64
N LEU A 240 -4.55 -25.23 1.59
CA LEU A 240 -4.15 -24.23 0.61
C LEU A 240 -5.37 -23.63 -0.09
N ALA A 241 -6.30 -24.46 -0.56
CA ALA A 241 -7.54 -24.01 -1.19
C ALA A 241 -8.37 -23.10 -0.27
N ALA A 242 -8.54 -23.44 1.01
CA ALA A 242 -9.24 -22.57 1.95
C ALA A 242 -8.55 -21.21 2.11
N THR A 243 -7.21 -21.18 2.15
CA THR A 243 -6.43 -19.94 2.36
C THR A 243 -6.34 -19.00 1.17
N VAL A 244 -6.38 -19.53 -0.05
CA VAL A 244 -6.32 -18.73 -1.29
C VAL A 244 -7.70 -18.50 -1.91
N SER A 245 -8.75 -19.08 -1.30
CA SER A 245 -10.14 -18.84 -1.65
C SER A 245 -10.51 -17.37 -1.43
N TYR A 246 -11.37 -16.87 -2.30
CA TYR A 246 -12.07 -15.62 -2.08
C TYR A 246 -12.96 -15.74 -0.82
N GLN A 247 -13.17 -14.61 -0.15
CA GLN A 247 -13.95 -14.55 1.08
C GLN A 247 -15.46 -14.53 0.78
N TYR A 248 -16.20 -15.32 1.53
CA TYR A 248 -17.65 -15.49 1.45
C TYR A 248 -18.27 -15.75 2.83
N THR A 249 -19.59 -15.67 2.88
CA THR A 249 -20.40 -15.98 4.06
C THR A 249 -21.44 -17.05 3.71
N MET A 250 -21.64 -18.01 4.60
CA MET A 250 -22.68 -19.05 4.50
C MET A 250 -23.11 -19.49 5.90
N PRO A 251 -24.22 -20.23 6.05
CA PRO A 251 -24.64 -20.73 7.36
C PRO A 251 -23.53 -21.47 8.10
N GLY A 252 -23.22 -21.03 9.33
CA GLY A 252 -22.17 -21.63 10.16
C GLY A 252 -20.72 -21.29 9.76
N ARG A 253 -20.49 -20.48 8.72
CA ARG A 253 -19.14 -20.12 8.26
C ARG A 253 -19.10 -18.71 7.66
N ASP A 254 -18.39 -17.82 8.35
CA ASP A 254 -18.06 -16.48 7.87
C ASP A 254 -16.55 -16.35 7.74
N THR A 255 -16.09 -16.19 6.50
CA THR A 255 -14.66 -16.06 6.18
C THR A 255 -14.20 -14.60 6.11
N THR A 256 -15.12 -13.64 6.12
CA THR A 256 -14.83 -12.20 6.04
C THR A 256 -14.33 -11.62 7.37
N LYS A 257 -14.56 -12.33 8.47
CA LYS A 257 -14.18 -11.90 9.83
C LYS A 257 -12.68 -11.85 10.11
N TRP A 258 -11.84 -12.48 9.28
CA TRP A 258 -10.40 -12.58 9.52
C TRP A 258 -9.60 -11.50 8.77
N SER A 259 -8.51 -11.04 9.39
CA SER A 259 -7.66 -9.98 8.83
C SER A 259 -6.90 -10.44 7.58
N LYS A 260 -6.47 -9.47 6.75
CA LYS A 260 -5.62 -9.74 5.58
C LYS A 260 -4.32 -10.47 5.95
N GLU A 261 -3.73 -10.14 7.08
CA GLU A 261 -2.50 -10.75 7.58
C GLU A 261 -2.69 -12.21 7.98
N PHE A 262 -3.84 -12.53 8.59
CA PHE A 262 -4.22 -13.89 8.93
C PHE A 262 -4.23 -14.78 7.67
N TRP A 263 -4.93 -14.35 6.62
CA TRP A 263 -5.01 -15.08 5.36
C TRP A 263 -3.65 -15.29 4.71
N ARG A 264 -2.85 -14.22 4.64
CA ARG A 264 -1.50 -14.28 4.06
C ARG A 264 -0.62 -15.28 4.78
N LYS A 265 -0.60 -15.23 6.11
CA LYS A 265 0.21 -16.13 6.92
C LYS A 265 -0.18 -17.59 6.68
N HIS A 266 -1.47 -17.91 6.70
CA HIS A 266 -1.93 -19.29 6.49
C HIS A 266 -1.69 -19.75 5.05
N ALA A 267 -1.89 -18.90 4.04
CA ALA A 267 -1.61 -19.23 2.64
C ALA A 267 -0.13 -19.55 2.40
N VAL A 268 0.78 -18.76 2.99
CA VAL A 268 2.22 -19.01 2.91
C VAL A 268 2.60 -20.33 3.60
N GLN A 269 2.04 -20.60 4.78
CA GLN A 269 2.29 -21.84 5.52
C GLN A 269 1.76 -23.08 4.80
N ALA A 270 0.56 -23.00 4.21
CA ALA A 270 -0.02 -24.06 3.41
C ALA A 270 0.77 -24.25 2.10
N GLY A 271 1.12 -23.16 1.42
CA GLY A 271 1.86 -23.19 0.16
C GLY A 271 3.25 -23.80 0.29
N ALA A 272 3.95 -23.56 1.40
CA ALA A 272 5.25 -24.17 1.67
C ALA A 272 5.19 -25.69 1.85
N LYS A 273 4.02 -26.25 2.22
CA LYS A 273 3.80 -27.69 2.38
C LYS A 273 3.20 -28.33 1.12
N TYR A 274 2.64 -27.55 0.21
CA TYR A 274 1.93 -28.05 -0.95
C TYR A 274 2.91 -28.63 -1.98
N PRO A 275 2.65 -29.81 -2.56
CA PRO A 275 3.61 -30.53 -3.40
C PRO A 275 3.65 -30.00 -4.85
N ASP A 276 3.76 -28.68 -5.02
CA ASP A 276 3.96 -28.03 -6.32
C ASP A 276 5.19 -27.09 -6.25
N PRO A 277 6.21 -27.27 -7.10
CA PRO A 277 7.42 -26.45 -7.07
C PRO A 277 7.17 -24.96 -7.30
N GLY A 278 6.18 -24.59 -8.11
CA GLY A 278 5.83 -23.19 -8.36
C GLY A 278 5.24 -22.52 -7.12
N VAL A 279 4.32 -23.21 -6.44
CA VAL A 279 3.73 -22.77 -5.16
C VAL A 279 4.80 -22.68 -4.07
N GLN A 280 5.63 -23.71 -3.93
CA GLN A 280 6.67 -23.77 -2.89
C GLN A 280 7.73 -22.68 -3.05
N LYS A 281 8.11 -22.35 -4.29
CA LYS A 281 9.12 -21.33 -4.60
C LYS A 281 8.83 -20.01 -3.88
N TYR A 282 7.63 -19.47 -4.06
CA TYR A 282 7.25 -18.19 -3.45
C TYR A 282 6.94 -18.30 -1.96
N ALA A 283 6.25 -19.37 -1.53
CA ALA A 283 5.93 -19.55 -0.12
C ALA A 283 7.20 -19.68 0.74
N SER A 284 8.17 -20.48 0.29
CA SER A 284 9.44 -20.68 0.98
C SER A 284 10.28 -19.40 1.01
N ALA A 285 10.30 -18.63 -0.08
CA ALA A 285 10.97 -17.32 -0.12
C ALA A 285 10.38 -16.35 0.91
N ILE A 286 9.05 -16.28 1.04
CA ILE A 286 8.39 -15.43 2.03
C ILE A 286 8.73 -15.88 3.46
N LEU A 287 8.72 -17.19 3.74
CA LEU A 287 9.08 -17.72 5.07
C LEU A 287 10.55 -17.48 5.43
N ALA A 288 11.46 -17.70 4.47
CA ALA A 288 12.88 -17.46 4.66
C ALA A 288 13.16 -15.97 4.95
N ARG A 289 12.46 -15.06 4.26
CA ARG A 289 12.51 -13.62 4.54
C ARG A 289 11.99 -13.29 5.92
N ALA A 290 10.81 -13.77 6.28
CA ALA A 290 10.25 -13.53 7.61
C ALA A 290 11.20 -13.99 8.73
N LYS A 291 11.85 -15.15 8.56
CA LYS A 291 12.89 -15.63 9.48
C LYS A 291 14.10 -14.69 9.52
N SER A 292 14.55 -14.22 8.36
CA SER A 292 15.70 -13.31 8.23
C SER A 292 15.43 -11.92 8.81
N ASP A 293 14.18 -11.46 8.78
CA ASP A 293 13.76 -10.18 9.36
C ASP A 293 13.63 -10.27 10.88
N LEU A 294 13.12 -11.39 11.39
CA LEU A 294 13.10 -11.66 12.83
C LEU A 294 14.51 -11.72 13.42
N ALA A 295 15.48 -12.21 12.64
CA ALA A 295 16.88 -12.29 13.02
C ALA A 295 17.65 -10.97 12.87
N LEU A 296 17.01 -9.87 12.45
CA LEU A 296 17.68 -8.58 12.34
C LEU A 296 18.14 -8.06 13.71
N ASP A 297 19.44 -7.80 13.83
CA ASP A 297 20.04 -7.11 14.97
C ASP A 297 20.19 -5.61 14.65
N PRO A 298 19.44 -4.72 15.34
CA PRO A 298 19.54 -3.28 15.13
C PRO A 298 20.94 -2.73 15.41
N GLN A 299 21.66 -3.29 16.38
CA GLN A 299 22.97 -2.77 16.77
C GLN A 299 24.02 -3.06 15.69
N SER A 300 24.04 -4.28 15.17
CA SER A 300 24.88 -4.64 14.03
C SER A 300 24.56 -3.81 12.78
N LEU A 301 23.27 -3.60 12.48
CA LEU A 301 22.83 -2.74 11.36
C LEU A 301 23.33 -1.30 11.52
N ARG A 302 23.19 -0.73 12.72
CA ARG A 302 23.66 0.62 13.04
C ARG A 302 25.17 0.75 12.86
N ALA A 303 25.93 -0.21 13.40
CA ALA A 303 27.38 -0.23 13.27
C ALA A 303 27.82 -0.38 11.80
N GLN A 304 27.09 -1.14 10.99
CA GLN A 304 27.36 -1.24 9.54
C GLN A 304 27.08 0.09 8.83
N LEU A 305 25.91 0.70 9.05
CA LEU A 305 25.55 1.98 8.42
C LEU A 305 26.53 3.10 8.76
N LEU A 306 27.02 3.17 10.00
CA LEU A 306 28.02 4.16 10.40
C LEU A 306 29.36 3.91 9.70
N ARG A 307 29.82 2.66 9.62
CA ARG A 307 31.05 2.30 8.89
C ARG A 307 30.96 2.63 7.40
N ASP A 308 29.82 2.33 6.78
CA ASP A 308 29.57 2.65 5.36
C ASP A 308 29.52 4.16 5.15
N ALA A 309 28.91 4.91 6.08
CA ALA A 309 28.90 6.36 6.05
C ALA A 309 30.29 6.98 6.19
N ASP A 310 31.14 6.42 7.05
CA ASP A 310 32.52 6.91 7.22
C ASP A 310 33.38 6.62 5.99
N THR A 311 33.17 5.44 5.37
CA THR A 311 33.83 5.06 4.10
C THR A 311 33.39 5.98 2.96
N LEU A 312 32.10 6.28 2.82
CA LEU A 312 31.58 7.20 1.80
C LEU A 312 31.99 8.65 2.08
N GLY A 313 31.99 9.07 3.34
CA GLY A 313 32.34 10.44 3.74
C GLY A 313 33.81 10.78 3.52
N SER A 314 34.69 9.77 3.47
CA SER A 314 36.11 9.91 3.15
C SER A 314 36.41 9.78 1.65
N LYS A 315 35.39 9.52 0.82
CA LYS A 315 35.56 9.39 -0.63
C LYS A 315 35.84 10.74 -1.29
N THR A 316 36.88 10.77 -2.11
CA THR A 316 37.29 11.95 -2.88
C THR A 316 37.12 11.72 -4.37
N LEU A 317 36.85 12.80 -5.11
CA LEU A 317 36.81 12.81 -6.56
C LEU A 317 38.23 12.75 -7.13
N GLY A 318 38.41 11.88 -8.11
CA GLY A 318 39.62 11.85 -8.94
C GLY A 318 39.72 13.07 -9.85
N PHE A 319 40.93 13.35 -10.33
CA PHE A 319 41.16 14.42 -11.29
C PHE A 319 40.29 14.22 -12.54
N GLY A 320 39.60 15.28 -13.00
CA GLY A 320 38.75 15.24 -14.19
C GLY A 320 37.35 14.66 -14.00
N ALA A 321 36.97 14.26 -12.77
CA ALA A 321 35.60 13.80 -12.49
C ALA A 321 34.60 14.98 -12.49
N LEU A 322 33.40 14.77 -13.03
CA LEU A 322 32.35 15.80 -13.04
C LEU A 322 31.84 16.08 -11.61
N LYS A 323 31.95 17.33 -11.16
CA LYS A 323 31.43 17.82 -9.87
C LYS A 323 29.97 18.28 -9.96
N GLY A 324 29.54 18.75 -11.13
CA GLY A 324 28.23 19.36 -11.35
C GLY A 324 28.27 20.38 -12.48
N TYR A 325 27.27 21.25 -12.52
CA TYR A 325 27.16 22.30 -13.53
C TYR A 325 27.21 23.67 -12.88
N GLY A 326 27.97 24.59 -13.47
CA GLY A 326 28.07 25.97 -13.03
C GLY A 326 26.78 26.77 -13.30
N PRO A 327 26.71 28.04 -12.87
CA PRO A 327 25.54 28.90 -13.04
C PRO A 327 25.08 29.08 -14.50
N GLY A 328 25.98 28.88 -15.46
CA GLY A 328 25.69 28.91 -16.91
C GLY A 328 25.45 27.54 -17.55
N GLY A 329 25.35 26.46 -16.78
CA GLY A 329 25.17 25.10 -17.31
C GLY A 329 26.45 24.42 -17.81
N GLU A 330 27.63 25.00 -17.57
CA GLU A 330 28.91 24.41 -17.95
C GLU A 330 29.36 23.33 -16.95
N PRO A 331 29.87 22.17 -17.40
CA PRO A 331 30.34 21.11 -16.52
C PRO A 331 31.59 21.55 -15.75
N VAL A 332 31.53 21.47 -14.43
CA VAL A 332 32.64 21.76 -13.53
C VAL A 332 33.32 20.45 -13.17
N PHE A 333 34.62 20.35 -13.41
CA PHE A 333 35.41 19.15 -13.13
C PHE A 333 36.27 19.27 -11.88
N ALA A 334 36.52 18.15 -11.22
CA ALA A 334 37.33 18.05 -10.04
C ALA A 334 38.82 18.22 -10.36
N ARG A 335 39.53 18.94 -9.49
CA ARG A 335 40.99 19.13 -9.54
C ARG A 335 41.76 18.00 -8.84
N GLY A 336 41.04 16.96 -8.36
CA GLY A 336 41.60 15.79 -7.69
C GLY A 336 41.67 15.93 -6.16
N ASN A 337 41.45 14.83 -5.44
CA ASN A 337 41.41 14.74 -3.97
C ASN A 337 40.38 15.66 -3.29
N GLU A 338 39.44 16.18 -4.05
CA GLU A 338 38.36 17.01 -3.53
C GLU A 338 37.24 16.11 -2.99
N PRO A 339 36.49 16.53 -1.96
CA PRO A 339 35.40 15.73 -1.43
C PRO A 339 34.32 15.48 -2.49
N ASP A 340 33.82 14.25 -2.57
CA ASP A 340 32.69 13.89 -3.43
C ASP A 340 31.36 14.33 -2.79
N PRO A 341 30.68 15.38 -3.29
CA PRO A 341 29.48 15.90 -2.67
C PRO A 341 28.32 14.89 -2.64
N ALA A 342 28.25 14.00 -3.65
CA ALA A 342 27.22 12.96 -3.71
C ALA A 342 27.49 11.86 -2.68
N ALA A 343 28.75 11.43 -2.55
CA ALA A 343 29.14 10.48 -1.51
C ALA A 343 28.97 11.05 -0.10
N GLN A 344 29.26 12.34 0.10
CA GLN A 344 29.02 13.02 1.38
C GLN A 344 27.54 13.15 1.73
N ALA A 345 26.69 13.48 0.74
CA ALA A 345 25.25 13.53 0.94
C ALA A 345 24.68 12.15 1.33
N GLU A 346 25.17 11.09 0.68
CA GLU A 346 24.78 9.72 1.00
C GLU A 346 25.30 9.27 2.38
N ALA A 347 26.54 9.62 2.73
CA ALA A 347 27.09 9.38 4.07
C ALA A 347 26.24 10.05 5.16
N GLN A 348 25.82 11.31 4.95
CA GLN A 348 24.91 12.00 5.88
C GLN A 348 23.54 11.33 5.95
N ARG A 349 23.02 10.82 4.84
CA ARG A 349 21.78 10.03 4.81
C ARG A 349 21.93 8.75 5.64
N LEU A 350 23.00 7.98 5.46
CA LEU A 350 23.26 6.76 6.23
C LEU A 350 23.41 7.03 7.73
N ARG A 351 24.10 8.12 8.12
CA ARG A 351 24.19 8.54 9.53
C ARG A 351 22.82 8.88 10.12
N ARG A 352 21.96 9.58 9.38
CA ARG A 352 20.59 9.87 9.82
C ARG A 352 19.76 8.59 9.99
N ILE A 353 19.93 7.60 9.11
CA ILE A 353 19.26 6.30 9.24
C ILE A 353 19.79 5.54 10.47
N ALA A 354 21.09 5.54 10.71
CA ALA A 354 21.69 4.90 11.88
C ALA A 354 21.21 5.50 13.22
N GLN A 355 20.81 6.77 13.23
CA GLN A 355 20.25 7.47 14.38
C GLN A 355 18.76 7.15 14.65
N MET A 356 18.09 6.40 13.77
CA MET A 356 16.72 5.95 13.99
C MET A 356 16.63 5.00 15.20
N SER A 357 15.43 4.89 15.77
CA SER A 357 15.15 3.90 16.82
C SER A 357 15.33 2.48 16.29
N ASP A 358 15.54 1.51 17.19
CA ASP A 358 15.75 0.11 16.82
C ASP A 358 14.56 -0.48 16.02
N ALA A 359 13.33 -0.04 16.30
CA ALA A 359 12.13 -0.46 15.59
C ALA A 359 12.09 0.13 14.16
N GLU A 360 12.37 1.43 14.02
CA GLU A 360 12.41 2.11 12.72
C GLU A 360 13.56 1.59 11.85
N LEU A 361 14.71 1.29 12.45
CA LEU A 361 15.86 0.74 11.75
C LEU A 361 15.56 -0.67 11.21
N LYS A 362 14.86 -1.49 11.98
CA LYS A 362 14.36 -2.80 11.54
C LYS A 362 13.34 -2.65 10.40
N GLU A 363 12.39 -1.73 10.52
CA GLU A 363 11.40 -1.49 9.47
C GLU A 363 12.07 -0.97 8.17
N TRP A 364 13.02 -0.06 8.29
CA TRP A 364 13.81 0.42 7.17
C TRP A 364 14.57 -0.72 6.49
N ALA A 365 15.29 -1.54 7.26
CA ALA A 365 16.04 -2.69 6.72
C ALA A 365 15.10 -3.70 6.03
N THR A 366 13.93 -3.94 6.61
CA THR A 366 12.88 -4.78 6.02
C THR A 366 12.40 -4.23 4.68
N LYS A 367 12.15 -2.91 4.60
CA LYS A 367 11.75 -2.25 3.35
C LYS A 367 12.85 -2.23 2.29
N GLN A 368 14.12 -2.08 2.68
CA GLN A 368 15.24 -2.17 1.75
C GLN A 368 15.32 -3.57 1.14
N ARG A 369 15.14 -4.62 1.96
CA ARG A 369 15.12 -6.01 1.50
C ARG A 369 13.95 -6.35 0.57
N ASP A 370 12.87 -5.56 0.60
CA ASP A 370 11.73 -5.73 -0.30
C ASP A 370 11.98 -5.10 -1.69
N GLN A 371 13.09 -4.40 -1.89
CA GLN A 371 13.51 -3.85 -3.19
C GLN A 371 14.38 -4.86 -3.94
N ASN A 372 14.20 -4.94 -5.25
CA ASN A 372 15.12 -5.70 -6.11
C ASN A 372 16.38 -4.87 -6.34
N SER A 373 17.54 -5.44 -6.01
CA SER A 373 18.82 -4.88 -6.41
C SER A 373 19.09 -5.16 -7.89
N PHE A 374 20.10 -4.49 -8.46
CA PHE A 374 20.57 -4.80 -9.81
C PHE A 374 20.96 -6.28 -9.93
N GLU A 375 21.66 -6.84 -8.93
CA GLU A 375 22.05 -8.23 -8.94
C GLU A 375 20.85 -9.18 -8.95
N ASP A 376 19.79 -8.86 -8.20
CA ASP A 376 18.55 -9.66 -8.19
C ASP A 376 17.86 -9.66 -9.56
N LEU A 377 17.92 -8.55 -10.31
CA LEU A 377 17.29 -8.42 -11.62
C LEU A 377 18.04 -9.14 -12.73
N PHE A 378 19.38 -9.17 -12.67
CA PHE A 378 20.22 -9.73 -13.75
C PHE A 378 20.74 -11.14 -13.46
N PHE A 379 20.92 -11.50 -12.19
CA PHE A 379 21.54 -12.76 -11.76
C PHE A 379 20.71 -13.51 -10.71
N GLY A 380 19.56 -12.97 -10.30
CA GLY A 380 18.65 -13.62 -9.35
C GLY A 380 17.96 -14.86 -9.92
N ASP A 381 17.28 -15.60 -9.05
CA ASP A 381 16.50 -16.82 -9.34
C ASP A 381 15.13 -16.55 -9.99
N GLY A 382 14.93 -15.31 -10.45
CA GLY A 382 13.66 -14.81 -10.99
C GLY A 382 12.55 -14.63 -9.94
N VAL A 383 12.85 -14.73 -8.64
CA VAL A 383 11.91 -14.37 -7.56
C VAL A 383 12.09 -12.90 -7.22
N THR A 384 11.03 -12.11 -7.40
CA THR A 384 11.01 -10.72 -6.91
C THR A 384 11.20 -10.66 -5.40
N ASN A 385 11.94 -9.68 -4.92
CA ASN A 385 12.10 -9.37 -3.51
C ASN A 385 10.84 -8.75 -2.89
N ASN A 386 9.95 -8.21 -3.71
CA ASN A 386 8.74 -7.58 -3.23
C ASN A 386 7.76 -8.62 -2.68
N ARG A 387 7.51 -8.61 -1.36
CA ARG A 387 6.58 -9.54 -0.69
C ARG A 387 5.15 -9.51 -1.23
N GLU A 388 4.68 -8.35 -1.66
CA GLU A 388 3.34 -8.23 -2.25
C GLU A 388 3.26 -9.00 -3.56
N ASP A 389 4.30 -8.90 -4.38
CA ASP A 389 4.36 -9.59 -5.67
C ASP A 389 4.64 -11.09 -5.47
N GLN A 390 5.49 -11.47 -4.52
CA GLN A 390 5.66 -12.87 -4.11
C GLN A 390 4.33 -13.49 -3.68
N TYR A 391 3.53 -12.78 -2.87
CA TYR A 391 2.23 -13.26 -2.42
C TYR A 391 1.23 -13.38 -3.57
N LYS A 392 1.18 -12.40 -4.49
CA LYS A 392 0.34 -12.49 -5.69
C LYS A 392 0.72 -13.68 -6.57
N ASN A 393 2.02 -13.91 -6.78
CA ASN A 393 2.50 -15.04 -7.57
C ASN A 393 2.20 -16.37 -6.88
N LEU A 394 2.36 -16.45 -5.55
CA LEU A 394 1.94 -17.61 -4.76
C LEU A 394 0.46 -17.94 -5.00
N VAL A 395 -0.43 -16.95 -4.87
CA VAL A 395 -1.88 -17.15 -5.08
C VAL A 395 -2.18 -17.55 -6.53
N GLY A 396 -1.51 -16.92 -7.50
CA GLY A 396 -1.70 -17.22 -8.92
C GLY A 396 -1.28 -18.64 -9.31
N ASP A 397 -0.13 -19.11 -8.80
CA ASP A 397 0.34 -20.47 -9.07
C ASP A 397 -0.41 -21.51 -8.25
N ALA A 398 -0.80 -21.19 -7.00
CA ALA A 398 -1.70 -22.03 -6.21
C ALA A 398 -3.04 -22.24 -6.93
N TYR A 399 -3.62 -21.19 -7.51
CA TYR A 399 -4.84 -21.30 -8.29
C TYR A 399 -4.70 -22.30 -9.45
N LYS A 400 -3.62 -22.23 -10.24
CA LYS A 400 -3.39 -23.14 -11.36
C LYS A 400 -3.23 -24.58 -10.89
N ALA A 401 -2.39 -24.80 -9.87
CA ALA A 401 -2.09 -26.14 -9.36
C ALA A 401 -3.34 -26.79 -8.75
N LEU A 402 -4.06 -26.05 -7.91
CA LEU A 402 -5.28 -26.55 -7.28
C LEU A 402 -6.41 -26.76 -8.28
N ALA A 403 -6.58 -25.91 -9.29
CA ALA A 403 -7.58 -26.11 -10.34
C ALA A 403 -7.33 -27.41 -11.12
N ALA A 404 -6.06 -27.68 -11.47
CA ALA A 404 -5.67 -28.92 -12.15
C ALA A 404 -5.95 -30.16 -11.27
N GLU A 405 -5.58 -30.12 -9.99
CA GLU A 405 -5.84 -31.20 -9.04
C GLU A 405 -7.35 -31.40 -8.79
N ALA A 406 -8.10 -30.30 -8.64
CA ALA A 406 -9.53 -30.32 -8.42
C ALA A 406 -10.25 -30.98 -9.59
N LYS A 407 -9.90 -30.63 -10.84
CA LYS A 407 -10.44 -31.23 -12.05
C LYS A 407 -10.10 -32.72 -12.16
N LYS A 408 -8.87 -33.12 -11.82
CA LYS A 408 -8.42 -34.51 -11.85
C LYS A 408 -9.18 -35.41 -10.86
N THR A 409 -9.54 -34.87 -9.70
CA THR A 409 -10.16 -35.61 -8.58
C THR A 409 -11.66 -35.37 -8.45
N ALA A 410 -12.27 -34.70 -9.43
CA ALA A 410 -13.68 -34.39 -9.40
C ALA A 410 -14.56 -35.62 -9.66
N GLY A 411 -15.77 -35.58 -9.11
CA GLY A 411 -16.82 -36.55 -9.40
C GLY A 411 -17.31 -36.48 -10.85
N PRO A 412 -18.27 -37.34 -11.22
CA PRO A 412 -18.77 -37.42 -12.59
C PRO A 412 -19.34 -36.08 -13.07
N SER A 413 -19.13 -35.80 -14.36
CA SER A 413 -19.63 -34.58 -15.01
C SER A 413 -21.16 -34.62 -15.10
N SER A 414 -21.79 -33.55 -14.64
CA SER A 414 -23.23 -33.33 -14.70
C SER A 414 -23.62 -32.60 -15.98
N LYS A 415 -24.70 -33.04 -16.63
CA LYS A 415 -25.31 -32.33 -17.77
C LYS A 415 -26.20 -31.16 -17.33
N THR A 416 -26.62 -31.14 -16.07
CA THR A 416 -27.44 -30.09 -15.48
C THR A 416 -26.61 -29.20 -14.58
N SER A 417 -26.93 -27.90 -14.56
CA SER A 417 -26.26 -26.95 -13.68
C SER A 417 -26.36 -27.37 -12.21
N LEU A 418 -25.22 -27.44 -11.54
CA LEU A 418 -25.11 -27.80 -10.13
C LEU A 418 -25.22 -26.59 -9.20
N VAL A 419 -25.17 -25.40 -9.77
CA VAL A 419 -25.16 -24.13 -9.04
C VAL A 419 -26.13 -23.17 -9.69
N LYS A 420 -26.94 -22.51 -8.86
CA LYS A 420 -27.67 -21.32 -9.30
C LYS A 420 -26.95 -20.10 -8.76
N LEU A 421 -26.57 -19.21 -9.67
CA LEU A 421 -26.05 -17.90 -9.31
C LEU A 421 -27.15 -16.85 -9.43
N THR A 422 -27.32 -16.05 -8.39
CA THR A 422 -28.30 -14.96 -8.32
C THR A 422 -27.65 -13.67 -7.86
N ARG A 423 -28.23 -12.54 -8.26
CA ARG A 423 -27.83 -11.19 -7.87
C ARG A 423 -29.00 -10.52 -7.15
N PRO A 424 -29.14 -10.70 -5.81
CA PRO A 424 -30.25 -10.10 -5.06
C PRO A 424 -30.23 -8.56 -5.08
N ASP A 425 -29.06 -7.95 -5.10
CA ASP A 425 -28.90 -6.51 -5.30
C ASP A 425 -27.62 -6.19 -6.10
N SER A 426 -27.40 -4.92 -6.43
CA SER A 426 -26.27 -4.51 -7.28
C SER A 426 -24.88 -4.84 -6.69
N SER A 427 -24.79 -5.12 -5.38
CA SER A 427 -23.56 -5.31 -4.59
C SER A 427 -23.42 -6.69 -3.95
N ARG A 428 -24.40 -7.59 -4.12
CA ARG A 428 -24.37 -8.93 -3.52
C ARG A 428 -24.69 -9.98 -4.56
N PHE A 429 -23.95 -11.08 -4.47
CA PHE A 429 -24.15 -12.28 -5.29
C PHE A 429 -24.36 -13.46 -4.35
N THR A 430 -25.27 -14.34 -4.73
CA THR A 430 -25.55 -15.57 -4.00
C THR A 430 -25.38 -16.76 -4.92
N LEU A 431 -24.60 -17.74 -4.48
CA LEU A 431 -24.49 -19.05 -5.10
C LEU A 431 -25.34 -20.03 -4.30
N ARG A 432 -26.15 -20.85 -4.96
CA ARG A 432 -26.94 -21.91 -4.34
C ARG A 432 -26.56 -23.27 -4.91
N ASN A 433 -26.35 -24.26 -4.05
CA ASN A 433 -26.19 -25.64 -4.47
C ASN A 433 -27.55 -26.20 -4.94
N THR A 434 -27.69 -26.48 -6.23
CA THR A 434 -28.90 -27.04 -6.84
C THR A 434 -28.76 -28.51 -7.22
N SER A 435 -27.69 -29.18 -6.76
CA SER A 435 -27.39 -30.58 -7.13
C SER A 435 -28.31 -31.62 -6.49
N GLY A 436 -29.15 -31.22 -5.53
CA GLY A 436 -30.02 -32.13 -4.76
C GLY A 436 -29.28 -32.97 -3.72
N ARG A 437 -27.96 -32.75 -3.53
CA ARG A 437 -27.11 -33.48 -2.58
C ARG A 437 -26.07 -32.56 -1.93
N THR A 438 -25.47 -33.02 -0.84
CA THR A 438 -24.32 -32.34 -0.22
C THR A 438 -23.08 -32.53 -1.09
N LEU A 439 -22.40 -31.44 -1.40
CA LEU A 439 -21.12 -31.44 -2.12
C LEU A 439 -19.99 -31.21 -1.12
N THR A 440 -18.87 -31.90 -1.29
CA THR A 440 -17.69 -31.77 -0.44
C THR A 440 -16.44 -31.42 -1.23
N ASP A 441 -15.52 -30.71 -0.56
CA ASP A 441 -14.32 -30.12 -1.16
C ASP A 441 -14.63 -29.32 -2.43
N VAL A 442 -15.66 -28.48 -2.44
CA VAL A 442 -16.09 -27.78 -3.65
C VAL A 442 -15.02 -26.80 -4.08
N TRP A 443 -14.48 -26.99 -5.29
CA TRP A 443 -13.72 -25.99 -6.01
C TRP A 443 -14.64 -25.29 -6.99
N LEU A 444 -14.89 -23.98 -6.80
CA LEU A 444 -15.74 -23.20 -7.69
C LEU A 444 -14.93 -22.04 -8.27
N SER A 445 -14.86 -21.95 -9.58
CA SER A 445 -14.24 -20.83 -10.29
C SER A 445 -15.29 -20.02 -11.04
N THR A 446 -15.27 -18.70 -10.90
CA THR A 446 -16.11 -17.79 -11.67
C THR A 446 -15.27 -16.81 -12.46
N ASN A 447 -15.60 -16.62 -13.74
CA ASN A 447 -14.95 -15.63 -14.61
C ASN A 447 -15.98 -14.58 -15.00
N TRP A 448 -15.80 -13.35 -14.51
CA TRP A 448 -16.74 -12.25 -14.69
C TRP A 448 -16.42 -11.41 -15.92
N ALA A 449 -17.46 -11.05 -16.68
CA ALA A 449 -17.40 -10.17 -17.83
C ALA A 449 -18.60 -9.19 -17.81
N PHE A 450 -18.39 -7.96 -18.27
CA PHE A 450 -19.41 -6.90 -18.28
C PHE A 450 -19.75 -6.52 -19.72
N THR A 451 -21.04 -6.39 -20.05
CA THR A 451 -21.49 -6.26 -21.46
C THR A 451 -21.21 -4.92 -22.13
N LYS A 452 -20.79 -3.87 -21.40
CA LYS A 452 -20.75 -2.48 -21.91
C LYS A 452 -19.40 -1.78 -21.84
N SER A 453 -18.32 -2.48 -21.52
CA SER A 453 -17.03 -1.85 -21.28
C SER A 453 -15.96 -2.52 -22.14
N ASP A 454 -15.10 -1.74 -22.81
CA ASP A 454 -13.83 -2.25 -23.37
C ASP A 454 -12.95 -2.89 -22.28
N LYS A 455 -13.24 -2.57 -21.00
CA LYS A 455 -12.70 -3.24 -19.82
C LYS A 455 -13.23 -4.66 -19.61
N ALA A 456 -14.21 -5.15 -20.37
CA ALA A 456 -14.54 -6.57 -20.40
C ALA A 456 -13.30 -7.42 -20.74
N ASN A 457 -12.37 -6.88 -21.53
CA ASN A 457 -11.06 -7.49 -21.78
C ASN A 457 -10.10 -7.36 -20.59
N GLU A 458 -10.16 -6.27 -19.80
CA GLU A 458 -9.40 -6.11 -18.55
C GLU A 458 -9.92 -7.02 -17.42
N PHE A 459 -11.24 -7.25 -17.34
CA PHE A 459 -11.86 -8.13 -16.35
C PHE A 459 -11.88 -9.60 -16.79
N GLY A 460 -12.06 -9.88 -18.08
CA GLY A 460 -12.07 -11.23 -18.64
C GLY A 460 -10.69 -11.91 -18.70
N ARG A 461 -9.60 -11.13 -18.63
CA ARG A 461 -8.22 -11.63 -18.48
C ARG A 461 -7.70 -11.38 -17.06
N GLY A 462 -8.09 -12.24 -16.11
CA GLY A 462 -7.38 -12.33 -14.82
C GLY A 462 -8.20 -12.02 -13.57
N ASN A 463 -9.50 -11.68 -13.67
CA ASN A 463 -10.38 -11.56 -12.49
C ASN A 463 -11.24 -12.82 -12.28
N GLY A 464 -10.64 -13.99 -12.49
CA GLY A 464 -11.24 -15.25 -12.08
C GLY A 464 -11.28 -15.31 -10.55
N MET A 465 -12.47 -15.43 -9.97
CA MET A 465 -12.57 -15.73 -8.54
C MET A 465 -12.52 -17.23 -8.36
N PHE A 466 -11.85 -17.64 -7.28
CA PHE A 466 -11.88 -18.99 -6.80
C PHE A 466 -12.53 -19.04 -5.43
N ILE A 467 -13.42 -19.99 -5.20
CA ILE A 467 -14.08 -20.22 -3.93
C ILE A 467 -13.91 -21.70 -3.54
N PHE A 468 -13.39 -21.94 -2.34
CA PHE A 468 -13.32 -23.26 -1.74
C PHE A 468 -14.41 -23.44 -0.68
N ILE A 469 -15.27 -24.45 -0.84
CA ILE A 469 -16.30 -24.77 0.16
C ILE A 469 -16.11 -26.21 0.64
N PRO A 470 -15.68 -26.43 1.90
CA PRO A 470 -15.42 -27.77 2.44
C PRO A 470 -16.65 -28.69 2.41
N ILE A 471 -17.81 -28.16 2.84
CA ILE A 471 -19.10 -28.83 2.83
C ILE A 471 -20.13 -27.81 2.35
N TRP A 472 -20.88 -28.15 1.31
CA TRP A 472 -21.95 -27.33 0.77
C TRP A 472 -23.24 -28.14 0.69
N LYS A 473 -24.18 -27.89 1.60
CA LYS A 473 -25.44 -28.65 1.66
C LYS A 473 -26.35 -28.27 0.49
N SER A 474 -27.24 -29.19 0.11
CA SER A 474 -28.24 -28.90 -0.93
C SER A 474 -29.10 -27.71 -0.53
N ASN A 475 -29.39 -26.81 -1.48
CA ASN A 475 -30.17 -25.59 -1.30
C ASN A 475 -29.59 -24.56 -0.32
N GLU A 476 -28.33 -24.71 0.08
CA GLU A 476 -27.65 -23.75 0.94
C GLU A 476 -27.08 -22.59 0.10
N ASP A 477 -27.30 -21.37 0.59
CA ASP A 477 -26.83 -20.15 -0.06
C ASP A 477 -25.46 -19.74 0.47
N VAL A 478 -24.62 -19.29 -0.45
CA VAL A 478 -23.30 -18.73 -0.20
C VAL A 478 -23.30 -17.30 -0.72
N GLU A 479 -23.15 -16.34 0.18
CA GLU A 479 -23.07 -14.93 -0.12
C GLU A 479 -21.63 -14.53 -0.45
N LEU A 480 -21.45 -13.92 -1.62
CA LEU A 480 -20.17 -13.38 -2.05
C LEU A 480 -20.13 -11.88 -1.80
N THR A 481 -19.12 -11.43 -1.08
CA THR A 481 -18.86 -10.00 -0.87
C THR A 481 -18.05 -9.46 -2.04
N LEU A 482 -18.73 -9.16 -3.15
CA LEU A 482 -18.12 -8.49 -4.31
C LEU A 482 -18.75 -7.12 -4.50
N ILE A 483 -17.94 -6.08 -4.61
CA ILE A 483 -18.41 -4.76 -5.06
C ILE A 483 -17.92 -4.56 -6.49
N PRO A 484 -18.58 -5.14 -7.52
CA PRO A 484 -18.31 -4.75 -8.88
C PRO A 484 -18.69 -3.27 -9.03
N ARG A 485 -17.72 -2.45 -9.42
CA ARG A 485 -17.91 -0.99 -9.54
C ARG A 485 -18.76 -0.59 -10.76
N GLU A 486 -19.08 -1.53 -11.66
CA GLU A 486 -19.82 -1.25 -12.89
C GLU A 486 -21.30 -1.69 -12.80
N PRO A 487 -22.27 -0.77 -13.04
CA PRO A 487 -23.71 -1.03 -12.96
C PRO A 487 -24.29 -1.62 -14.26
N SER A 488 -23.72 -2.72 -14.74
CA SER A 488 -24.06 -3.34 -16.04
C SER A 488 -24.50 -4.80 -15.92
N VAL A 489 -24.91 -5.40 -17.06
CA VAL A 489 -25.20 -6.83 -17.19
C VAL A 489 -23.90 -7.60 -17.00
N LEU A 490 -23.93 -8.51 -16.04
CA LEU A 490 -22.80 -9.34 -15.68
C LEU A 490 -22.96 -10.70 -16.34
N GLN A 491 -22.09 -10.99 -17.29
CA GLN A 491 -21.91 -12.34 -17.83
C GLN A 491 -20.85 -13.04 -17.00
N THR A 492 -21.08 -14.30 -16.65
CA THR A 492 -20.07 -15.08 -15.94
C THR A 492 -20.07 -16.52 -16.35
N VAL A 493 -18.88 -17.10 -16.37
CA VAL A 493 -18.69 -18.54 -16.59
C VAL A 493 -18.37 -19.18 -15.26
N VAL A 494 -19.17 -20.16 -14.84
CA VAL A 494 -18.95 -20.91 -13.60
C VAL A 494 -18.47 -22.31 -13.93
N SER A 495 -17.47 -22.78 -13.21
CA SER A 495 -17.09 -24.20 -13.20
C SER A 495 -16.99 -24.68 -11.76
N LEU A 496 -17.45 -25.90 -11.51
CA LEU A 496 -17.48 -26.54 -10.21
C LEU A 496 -16.84 -27.94 -10.28
N TYR A 497 -15.92 -28.20 -9.37
CA TYR A 497 -15.31 -29.52 -9.16
C TYR A 497 -15.46 -29.91 -7.69
N ALA A 498 -16.43 -30.77 -7.40
CA ALA A 498 -16.61 -31.41 -6.10
C ALA A 498 -16.36 -32.91 -6.22
N ARG A 499 -16.28 -33.62 -5.09
CA ARG A 499 -16.09 -35.08 -5.10
C ARG A 499 -17.27 -35.84 -5.69
N GLU A 500 -18.49 -35.36 -5.43
CA GLU A 500 -19.73 -36.04 -5.77
C GLU A 500 -20.18 -35.76 -7.20
N ALA A 501 -19.77 -34.61 -7.75
CA ALA A 501 -20.12 -34.18 -9.09
C ALA A 501 -19.21 -33.04 -9.57
N SER A 502 -19.07 -32.94 -10.89
CA SER A 502 -18.43 -31.81 -11.55
C SER A 502 -19.35 -31.20 -12.60
N PHE A 503 -19.08 -29.96 -12.96
CA PHE A 503 -19.78 -29.24 -14.02
C PHE A 503 -18.86 -28.11 -14.51
N GLU A 504 -18.77 -27.89 -15.82
CA GLU A 504 -17.82 -26.95 -16.42
C GLU A 504 -18.51 -26.04 -17.44
N GLY A 505 -18.27 -24.73 -17.32
CA GLY A 505 -18.53 -23.79 -18.41
C GLY A 505 -19.94 -23.23 -18.55
N ASP A 506 -20.84 -23.36 -17.57
CA ASP A 506 -22.16 -22.71 -17.66
C ASP A 506 -22.01 -21.19 -17.62
N LYS A 507 -22.73 -20.58 -18.55
CA LYS A 507 -22.81 -19.14 -18.70
C LYS A 507 -24.04 -18.63 -17.96
N PHE A 508 -23.82 -17.71 -17.04
CA PHE A 508 -24.87 -16.97 -16.37
C PHE A 508 -24.87 -15.54 -16.88
N THR A 509 -26.07 -15.01 -17.10
CA THR A 509 -26.27 -13.59 -17.40
C THR A 509 -27.12 -13.01 -16.28
N LEU A 510 -26.54 -12.11 -15.50
CA LEU A 510 -27.18 -11.47 -14.36
C LEU A 510 -27.42 -10.00 -14.69
N LEU A 511 -28.70 -9.64 -14.78
CA LEU A 511 -29.12 -8.26 -14.93
C LEU A 511 -28.90 -7.51 -13.61
N ASP A 512 -28.64 -6.20 -13.68
CA ASP A 512 -28.60 -5.37 -12.49
C ASP A 512 -30.02 -5.21 -11.93
N PRO A 513 -30.30 -5.61 -10.67
CA PRO A 513 -31.62 -5.43 -10.06
C PRO A 513 -32.07 -3.96 -10.03
N LYS A 514 -31.14 -2.99 -10.00
CA LYS A 514 -31.47 -1.56 -10.08
C LYS A 514 -31.87 -1.11 -11.48
N ASN A 515 -31.49 -1.86 -12.51
CA ASN A 515 -31.71 -1.53 -13.91
C ASN A 515 -32.01 -2.79 -14.75
N PRO A 516 -33.15 -3.47 -14.52
CA PRO A 516 -33.45 -4.76 -15.15
C PRO A 516 -33.65 -4.69 -16.68
N ASN A 517 -33.87 -3.49 -17.22
CA ASN A 517 -34.10 -3.27 -18.66
C ASN A 517 -32.81 -3.00 -19.46
N LEU A 518 -31.67 -2.83 -18.80
CA LEU A 518 -30.37 -2.74 -19.44
C LEU A 518 -29.97 -4.15 -19.88
N ARG A 519 -30.10 -4.45 -21.18
CA ARG A 519 -29.59 -5.66 -21.82
C ARG A 519 -28.20 -5.43 -22.41
#